data_AF-A0A6P8IJB3-F1
#
_entry.id   AF-A0A6P8IJB3-F1
#
_cell.length_a   1.000
_cell.length_b   1.000
_cell.length_c   1.000
_cell.angle_alpha   90.00
_cell.angle_beta   90.00
_cell.angle_gamma   90.00
#
_symmetry.space_group_name_H-M   'P 1'
#
loop_
_entity.id
_entity.type
_entity.pdbx_description
1 polymer ?
#
loop_
_entity_poly.entity_id
_entity_poly.type
_entity_poly.pdbx_seq_one_letter_code
_entity_poly.pdbx_strand_id
1 'polypeptide(L)'
;MKFPAFLLTLGLAFFLFAGTTDAAQSEKSSIRKDRLRSVNCRYVKENGYCKYSFVENELCYATCRCSDSLSTKSCQSVKTKFKCQTTWSIISCRYTCDQCSRSKLQIKRY
;
A
#
# COMPACT_ATOMS: atom_id res chain seq x y z
N MET A 1 -73.49 4.01 12.40
CA MET A 1 -73.36 2.54 12.54
C MET A 1 -72.13 2.26 13.39
N LYS A 2 -72.23 1.32 14.32
CA LYS A 2 -71.43 1.19 15.54
C LYS A 2 -71.00 -0.29 15.68
N PHE A 3 -69.85 -0.48 16.34
CA PHE A 3 -69.27 -1.70 16.95
C PHE A 3 -68.31 -2.58 16.10
N PRO A 4 -67.35 -3.31 16.72
CA PRO A 4 -66.68 -3.08 18.02
C PRO A 4 -65.14 -3.32 18.00
N ALA A 5 -64.49 -2.85 19.07
CA ALA A 5 -63.19 -3.31 19.53
C ALA A 5 -63.27 -4.72 20.13
N PHE A 6 -62.19 -5.51 20.10
CA PHE A 6 -61.77 -6.37 21.23
C PHE A 6 -60.39 -7.03 20.98
N LEU A 7 -59.49 -6.81 21.96
CA LEU A 7 -58.37 -7.66 22.45
C LEU A 7 -57.14 -7.89 21.54
N LEU A 8 -55.96 -7.33 21.81
CA LEU A 8 -55.00 -7.65 22.89
C LEU A 8 -54.78 -9.17 23.10
N THR A 9 -53.65 -9.72 22.63
CA THR A 9 -52.56 -10.22 23.50
C THR A 9 -51.47 -10.99 22.74
N LEU A 10 -50.23 -10.82 23.23
CA LEU A 10 -49.13 -11.80 23.32
C LEU A 10 -48.32 -12.19 22.06
N GLY A 11 -47.00 -11.99 22.15
CA GLY A 11 -46.01 -12.62 21.27
C GLY A 11 -44.76 -11.76 21.06
N LEU A 12 -44.00 -11.47 22.11
CA LEU A 12 -42.65 -12.03 22.30
C LEU A 12 -41.65 -11.74 21.16
N ALA A 13 -40.78 -10.79 21.45
CA ALA A 13 -39.37 -10.71 21.06
C ALA A 13 -38.89 -11.65 19.95
N PHE A 14 -38.70 -11.09 18.75
CA PHE A 14 -37.68 -11.57 17.82
C PHE A 14 -36.68 -10.43 17.59
N PHE A 15 -35.80 -10.26 18.57
CA PHE A 15 -34.45 -9.78 18.31
C PHE A 15 -33.75 -10.86 17.49
N LEU A 16 -33.68 -10.69 16.17
CA LEU A 16 -32.62 -11.28 15.37
C LEU A 16 -32.07 -10.20 14.46
N PHE A 17 -30.92 -9.68 14.89
CA PHE A 17 -29.91 -8.97 14.14
C PHE A 17 -30.05 -9.19 12.62
N ALA A 18 -30.68 -8.23 11.94
CA ALA A 18 -30.46 -8.07 10.51
C ALA A 18 -28.98 -7.68 10.38
N GLY A 19 -28.19 -8.62 9.87
CA GLY A 19 -26.74 -8.58 9.88
C GLY A 19 -26.19 -7.25 9.40
N THR A 20 -25.35 -6.65 10.23
CA THR A 20 -24.30 -5.78 9.74
C THR A 20 -23.42 -6.66 8.86
N THR A 21 -23.68 -6.69 7.56
CA THR A 21 -22.62 -7.02 6.61
C THR A 21 -21.62 -5.88 6.76
N ASP A 22 -20.68 -6.06 7.68
CA ASP A 22 -19.40 -5.41 7.61
C ASP A 22 -18.81 -5.83 6.26
N ALA A 23 -19.15 -5.04 5.24
CA ALA A 23 -18.38 -4.98 4.03
C ALA A 23 -17.03 -4.43 4.48
N ALA A 24 -16.18 -5.34 4.96
CA ALA A 24 -14.75 -5.17 4.94
C ALA A 24 -14.40 -5.02 3.45
N GLN A 25 -14.57 -3.80 2.94
CA GLN A 25 -13.86 -3.30 1.79
C GLN A 25 -12.40 -3.45 2.16
N SER A 26 -11.86 -4.62 1.86
CA SER A 26 -10.45 -4.80 1.60
C SER A 26 -10.17 -3.86 0.44
N GLU A 27 -9.85 -2.61 0.80
CA GLU A 27 -9.27 -1.62 -0.07
C GLU A 27 -7.94 -2.23 -0.51
N LYS A 28 -8.02 -3.05 -1.56
CA LYS A 28 -6.89 -3.46 -2.37
C LYS A 28 -6.44 -2.20 -3.06
N SER A 29 -5.77 -1.32 -2.30
CA SER A 29 -5.19 -0.11 -2.86
C SER A 29 -4.36 -0.58 -4.03
N SER A 30 -4.76 -0.15 -5.22
CA SER A 30 -4.09 -0.50 -6.46
C SER A 30 -2.75 0.19 -6.39
N ILE A 31 -1.78 -0.45 -5.71
CA ILE A 31 -0.43 0.08 -5.63
C ILE A 31 0.04 0.22 -7.06
N ARG A 32 0.13 1.48 -7.48
CA ARG A 32 0.60 1.85 -8.80
C ARG A 32 2.09 1.55 -8.83
N LYS A 33 2.48 0.57 -9.65
CA LYS A 33 3.86 0.10 -9.80
C LYS A 33 4.49 0.74 -11.03
N ASP A 34 5.81 0.65 -11.11
CA ASP A 34 6.54 0.99 -12.32
C ASP A 34 6.10 0.07 -13.48
N ARG A 35 5.89 0.64 -14.66
CA ARG A 35 5.57 -0.10 -15.89
C ARG A 35 6.84 -0.59 -16.58
N LEU A 36 7.92 0.18 -16.51
CA LEU A 36 9.23 -0.24 -17.01
C LEU A 36 9.97 -1.09 -15.97
N ARG A 37 11.01 -1.80 -16.43
CA ARG A 37 11.93 -2.52 -15.53
C ARG A 37 12.64 -1.54 -14.60
N SER A 38 12.99 -2.00 -13.40
CA SER A 38 13.64 -1.15 -12.38
C SER A 38 14.91 -0.48 -12.90
N VAL A 39 15.73 -1.21 -13.68
CA VAL A 39 16.95 -0.66 -14.30
C VAL A 39 16.68 0.54 -15.22
N ASN A 40 15.59 0.53 -15.98
CA ASN A 40 15.22 1.63 -16.86
C ASN A 40 14.66 2.80 -16.04
N CYS A 41 13.85 2.52 -15.03
CA CYS A 41 13.32 3.56 -14.15
C CYS A 41 14.40 4.23 -13.30
N ARG A 42 15.43 3.48 -12.92
CA ARG A 42 16.61 4.00 -12.25
C ARG A 42 17.34 4.99 -13.17
N TYR A 43 17.60 4.60 -14.41
CA TYR A 43 18.18 5.51 -15.42
C TYR A 43 17.34 6.77 -15.60
N VAL A 44 16.02 6.62 -15.73
CA VAL A 44 15.06 7.73 -15.81
C VAL A 44 15.22 8.71 -14.66
N LYS A 45 15.31 8.20 -13.43
CA LYS A 45 15.43 9.04 -12.22
C LYS A 45 16.80 9.71 -12.14
N GLU A 46 17.87 8.97 -12.37
CA GLU A 46 19.26 9.47 -12.27
C GLU A 46 19.55 10.57 -13.29
N ASN A 47 18.90 10.52 -14.46
CA ASN A 47 19.04 11.54 -15.50
C ASN A 47 17.98 12.66 -15.40
N GLY A 48 17.17 12.68 -14.34
CA GLY A 48 16.22 13.78 -14.07
C GLY A 48 14.97 13.77 -14.96
N TYR A 49 14.63 12.66 -15.60
CA TYR A 49 13.43 12.53 -16.43
C TYR A 49 12.13 12.40 -15.61
N CYS A 50 12.21 12.20 -14.29
CA CYS A 50 11.03 12.19 -13.41
C CYS A 50 10.28 13.52 -13.34
N LYS A 51 10.85 14.63 -13.86
CA LYS A 51 10.14 15.91 -13.97
C LYS A 51 9.02 15.90 -15.02
N TYR A 52 9.03 14.93 -15.94
CA TYR A 52 8.02 14.82 -16.98
C TYR A 52 6.84 13.99 -16.47
N SER A 53 5.65 14.59 -16.40
CA SER A 53 4.45 13.96 -15.83
C SER A 53 4.13 12.60 -16.45
N PHE A 54 4.28 12.43 -17.77
CA PHE A 54 4.08 11.14 -18.42
C PHE A 54 5.05 10.06 -17.91
N VAL A 55 6.33 10.42 -17.76
CA VAL A 55 7.37 9.51 -17.25
C VAL A 55 7.10 9.14 -15.79
N GLU A 56 6.80 10.14 -14.97
CA GLU A 56 6.51 9.96 -13.55
C GLU A 56 5.22 9.16 -13.33
N ASN A 57 4.15 9.41 -14.07
CA ASN A 57 2.84 8.85 -13.76
C ASN A 57 2.55 7.53 -14.48
N GLU A 58 3.09 7.34 -15.69
CA GLU A 58 2.75 6.19 -16.55
C GLU A 58 3.88 5.17 -16.69
N LEU A 59 5.15 5.60 -16.56
CA LEU A 59 6.30 4.71 -16.79
C LEU A 59 6.96 4.25 -15.49
N CYS A 60 7.26 5.20 -14.60
CA CYS A 60 8.13 4.98 -13.43
C CYS A 60 7.54 5.59 -12.15
N TYR A 61 6.27 5.30 -11.89
CA TYR A 61 5.50 5.82 -10.75
C TYR A 61 6.16 5.63 -9.39
N ALA A 62 6.56 4.40 -9.07
CA ALA A 62 7.11 4.07 -7.78
C ALA A 62 8.55 4.58 -7.67
N THR A 63 9.37 4.38 -8.70
CA THR A 63 10.78 4.80 -8.68
C THR A 63 10.94 6.32 -8.61
N CYS A 64 10.16 7.10 -9.37
CA CYS A 64 10.27 8.55 -9.35
C CYS A 64 9.93 9.15 -7.97
N ARG A 65 9.00 8.53 -7.23
CA ARG A 65 8.59 8.95 -5.88
C ARG A 65 9.35 8.28 -4.73
N CYS A 66 10.32 7.44 -5.07
CA CYS A 66 11.11 6.70 -4.09
C CYS A 66 12.40 7.44 -3.75
N SER A 67 12.77 7.50 -2.48
CA SER A 67 14.03 8.07 -2.04
C SER A 67 14.62 7.25 -0.90
N ASP A 68 15.92 7.41 -0.69
CA ASP A 68 16.57 6.95 0.51
C ASP A 68 16.32 7.96 1.64
N SER A 69 16.10 7.47 2.85
CA SER A 69 16.01 8.31 4.05
C SER A 69 17.39 8.67 4.60
N LEU A 70 18.39 7.84 4.33
CA LEU A 70 19.78 8.11 4.71
C LEU A 70 20.57 8.67 3.51
N SER A 71 21.76 9.21 3.80
CA SER A 71 22.67 9.68 2.76
C SER A 71 23.07 8.55 1.80
N THR A 72 23.40 8.90 0.55
CA THR A 72 23.90 7.95 -0.45
C THR A 72 25.07 7.12 0.08
N LYS A 73 26.04 7.76 0.76
CA LYS A 73 27.21 7.05 1.33
C LYS A 73 26.80 6.04 2.39
N SER A 74 25.86 6.42 3.27
CA SER A 74 25.30 5.53 4.29
C SER A 74 24.57 4.36 3.65
N CYS A 75 23.73 4.61 2.64
CA CYS A 75 22.98 3.56 1.97
C CYS A 75 23.85 2.61 1.16
N GLN A 76 24.93 3.09 0.53
CA GLN A 76 25.92 2.21 -0.09
C GLN A 76 26.63 1.33 0.95
N SER A 77 26.95 1.88 2.12
CA SER A 77 27.51 1.10 3.22
C SER A 77 26.53 0.04 3.71
N VAL A 78 25.25 0.39 3.85
CA VAL A 78 24.17 -0.54 4.24
C VAL A 78 24.00 -1.65 3.20
N LYS A 79 23.98 -1.30 1.90
CA LYS A 79 23.90 -2.26 0.80
C LYS A 79 25.08 -3.23 0.81
N THR A 80 26.27 -2.75 1.11
CA THR A 80 27.47 -3.61 1.14
C THR A 80 27.50 -4.51 2.37
N LYS A 81 27.19 -3.97 3.56
CA LYS A 81 27.27 -4.70 4.84
C LYS A 81 26.09 -5.65 5.07
N PHE A 82 24.87 -5.18 4.85
CA PHE A 82 23.64 -5.91 5.16
C PHE A 82 22.94 -6.48 3.92
N LYS A 83 23.46 -6.21 2.71
CA LYS A 83 22.93 -6.71 1.43
C LYS A 83 21.44 -6.41 1.24
N CYS A 84 20.95 -5.33 1.87
CA CYS A 84 19.54 -4.96 1.87
C CYS A 84 18.60 -6.10 2.37
N GLN A 85 19.07 -6.95 3.28
CA GLN A 85 18.31 -8.11 3.77
C GLN A 85 17.45 -7.79 4.98
N THR A 86 17.79 -6.75 5.74
CA THR A 86 17.05 -6.39 6.95
C THR A 86 15.92 -5.43 6.63
N THR A 87 14.80 -5.55 7.34
CA THR A 87 13.67 -4.63 7.21
C THR A 87 14.08 -3.17 7.33
N TRP A 88 14.90 -2.86 8.33
CA TRP A 88 15.41 -1.51 8.55
C TRP A 88 16.22 -1.01 7.34
N SER A 89 17.15 -1.82 6.81
CA SER A 89 17.95 -1.45 5.63
C SER A 89 17.09 -1.14 4.41
N ILE A 90 16.05 -1.95 4.19
CA ILE A 90 15.11 -1.78 3.08
C ILE A 90 14.31 -0.49 3.25
N ILE A 91 13.82 -0.17 4.46
CA ILE A 91 13.04 1.04 4.72
C ILE A 91 13.91 2.29 4.54
N SER A 92 15.10 2.30 5.14
CA SER A 92 15.97 3.48 5.17
C SER A 92 16.66 3.74 3.82
N CYS A 93 16.85 2.71 3.00
CA CYS A 93 17.58 2.78 1.73
C CYS A 93 16.78 2.17 0.58
N ARG A 94 15.47 2.45 0.52
CA ARG A 94 14.55 1.86 -0.46
C ARG A 94 15.02 1.98 -1.90
N TYR A 95 15.55 3.13 -2.28
CA TYR A 95 16.02 3.37 -3.63
C TYR A 95 17.32 2.61 -3.90
N THR A 96 18.31 2.76 -3.02
CA THR A 96 19.60 2.05 -3.13
C THR A 96 19.44 0.52 -3.14
N CYS A 97 18.44 0.01 -2.43
CA CYS A 97 18.09 -1.41 -2.31
C CYS A 97 17.13 -1.95 -3.38
N ASP A 98 16.72 -1.14 -4.36
CA ASP A 98 15.76 -1.49 -5.42
C ASP A 98 14.42 -2.03 -4.87
N GLN A 99 13.89 -1.36 -3.84
CA GLN A 99 12.64 -1.74 -3.14
C GLN A 99 11.50 -0.75 -3.36
N CYS A 100 11.63 0.17 -4.32
CA CYS A 100 10.64 1.23 -4.57
C CYS A 100 9.25 0.69 -4.94
N SER A 101 9.19 -0.38 -5.73
CA SER A 101 7.94 -1.01 -6.16
C SER A 101 7.37 -2.04 -5.18
N ARG A 102 8.06 -2.30 -4.04
CA ARG A 102 7.56 -3.22 -3.00
C ARG A 102 6.81 -2.44 -1.93
N SER A 103 5.55 -2.13 -2.24
CA SER A 103 4.57 -1.69 -1.25
C SER A 103 4.36 -2.79 -0.21
N LYS A 104 4.68 -2.45 1.04
CA LYS A 104 4.73 -3.32 2.22
C LYS A 104 5.84 -4.37 2.10
N LEU A 105 6.85 -4.19 2.95
CA LEU A 105 7.60 -5.33 3.45
C LEU A 105 6.61 -6.42 3.82
N GLN A 106 6.68 -7.55 3.13
CA GLN A 106 6.24 -8.82 3.69
C GLN A 106 7.18 -9.07 4.87
N ILE A 107 6.88 -8.45 6.02
CA ILE A 107 7.57 -8.70 7.28
C ILE A 107 7.17 -10.13 7.65
N LYS A 108 7.93 -11.13 7.17
CA LYS A 108 7.99 -12.40 7.87
C LYS A 108 8.71 -12.10 9.18
N ARG A 109 7.93 -11.82 10.24
CA ARG A 109 8.40 -11.97 11.61
C ARG A 109 8.68 -13.47 11.76
N TYR A 110 9.97 -13.82 11.79
CA TYR A 110 10.42 -15.07 12.38
C TYR A 110 10.53 -14.84 13.89
#